data_AF-A0A5E6NCW0-F1
#
_entry.id   AF-A0A5E6NCW0-F1
#
_cell.length_a   1.000
_cell.length_b   1.000
_cell.length_c   1.000
_cell.angle_alpha   90.00
_cell.angle_beta   90.00
_cell.angle_gamma   90.00
#
_symmetry.space_group_name_H-M   'P 1'
#
loop_
_entity.id
_entity.type
_entity.pdbx_description
1 polymer ?
#
loop_
_entity_poly.entity_id
_entity_poly.type
_entity_poly.pdbx_seq_one_letter_code
_entity_poly.pdbx_strand_id
1 'polypeptide(L)'
;MPNDINVPPKIDLFVEYEFGISKAFDIDNPKKIFQDLLSKKYNFNDNRIMKEFTTKVVVKKGNEYIKFRIECFDFSFSRVIFSGTSKMETTTRI
;
A
#
# COMPACT_ATOMS: atom_id res chain seq x y z
N MET A 1 8.58 13.41 -6.75
CA MET A 1 7.20 13.22 -6.27
C MET A 1 6.28 14.18 -7.02
N PRO A 2 5.13 13.74 -7.56
CA PRO A 2 4.17 14.60 -8.25
C PRO A 2 3.68 15.74 -7.35
N ASN A 3 3.44 16.91 -7.94
CA ASN A 3 3.04 18.10 -7.19
C ASN A 3 1.51 18.27 -7.04
N ASP A 4 0.73 17.50 -7.81
CA ASP A 4 -0.72 17.75 -7.97
C ASP A 4 -1.61 16.66 -7.33
N ILE A 5 -1.15 15.99 -6.28
CA ILE A 5 -2.02 15.07 -5.53
C ILE A 5 -2.79 15.86 -4.48
N ASN A 6 -4.09 16.02 -4.69
CA ASN A 6 -5.01 16.56 -3.70
C ASN A 6 -5.53 15.41 -2.81
N VAL A 7 -5.09 15.38 -1.56
CA VAL A 7 -5.60 14.41 -0.58
C VAL A 7 -6.87 15.00 0.05
N PRO A 8 -8.05 14.40 -0.17
CA PRO A 8 -9.30 14.96 0.34
C PRO A 8 -9.26 15.06 1.87
N PRO A 9 -9.78 16.14 2.49
CA PRO A 9 -9.75 16.31 3.93
C PRO A 9 -10.73 15.35 4.63
N LYS A 10 -10.38 14.91 5.85
CA LYS A 10 -11.23 14.14 6.79
C LYS A 10 -11.62 12.70 6.41
N ILE A 11 -10.98 12.11 5.40
CA ILE A 11 -11.18 10.69 5.04
C ILE A 11 -10.01 9.86 5.58
N ASP A 12 -10.26 8.64 6.03
CA ASP A 12 -9.20 7.71 6.41
C ASP A 12 -8.37 7.34 5.16
N LEU A 13 -7.09 7.03 5.34
CA LEU A 13 -6.17 6.79 4.24
C LEU A 13 -5.63 5.36 4.27
N PHE A 14 -5.55 4.77 3.08
CA PHE A 14 -4.76 3.58 2.82
C PHE A 14 -3.51 4.01 2.07
N VAL A 15 -2.35 3.53 2.52
CA VAL A 15 -1.09 3.81 1.86
C VAL A 15 -0.40 2.51 1.48
N GLU A 16 0.03 2.42 0.24
CA GLU A 16 0.85 1.33 -0.27
C GLU A 16 2.23 1.86 -0.64
N TYR A 17 3.27 1.19 -0.16
CA TYR A 17 4.67 1.50 -0.44
C TYR A 17 5.37 0.31 -1.10
N GLU A 18 6.14 0.58 -2.15
CA GLU A 18 7.05 -0.38 -2.76
C GLU A 18 8.48 0.19 -2.73
N PHE A 19 9.33 -0.45 -1.93
CA PHE A 19 10.72 -0.08 -1.78
C PHE A 19 11.61 -1.04 -2.57
N GLY A 20 12.09 -0.57 -3.72
CA GLY A 20 13.16 -1.21 -4.47
C GLY A 20 14.49 -0.89 -3.80
N ILE A 21 14.98 -1.76 -2.91
CA ILE A 21 16.23 -1.53 -2.16
C ILE A 21 17.10 -2.79 -2.11
N SER A 22 18.36 -2.64 -1.73
CA SER A 22 19.24 -3.80 -1.57
C SER A 22 18.78 -4.71 -0.41
N LYS A 23 19.13 -6.01 -0.48
CA LYS A 23 18.69 -7.02 0.51
C LYS A 23 19.06 -6.64 1.94
N ALA A 24 20.23 -6.03 2.15
CA ALA A 24 20.78 -5.68 3.46
C ALA A 24 20.16 -4.44 4.11
N PHE A 25 19.24 -3.75 3.43
CA PHE A 25 18.68 -2.49 3.91
C PHE A 25 17.37 -2.71 4.69
N ASP A 26 17.27 -2.10 5.87
CA ASP A 26 16.04 -2.11 6.69
C ASP A 26 15.05 -1.08 6.16
N ILE A 27 13.78 -1.47 6.01
CA ILE A 27 12.73 -0.60 5.46
C ILE A 27 12.17 0.36 6.51
N ASP A 28 12.11 -0.05 7.78
CA ASP A 28 11.34 0.70 8.77
C ASP A 28 11.85 2.12 9.01
N ASN A 29 13.17 2.32 8.97
CA ASN A 29 13.78 3.65 9.08
C ASN A 29 13.46 4.57 7.90
N PRO A 30 13.76 4.20 6.64
CA PRO A 30 13.44 5.05 5.49
C PRO A 30 11.93 5.24 5.30
N LYS A 31 11.10 4.25 5.64
CA LYS A 31 9.64 4.33 5.57
C LYS A 31 9.07 5.45 6.43
N LYS A 32 9.49 5.55 7.69
CA LYS A 32 9.02 6.60 8.61
C LYS A 32 9.38 8.00 8.10
N ILE A 33 10.62 8.17 7.63
CA ILE A 33 11.08 9.44 7.05
C ILE A 33 10.28 9.78 5.78
N PHE A 34 10.01 8.79 4.94
CA PHE A 34 9.25 8.97 3.72
C PHE A 34 7.80 9.37 4.00
N GLN A 35 7.17 8.73 4.98
CA GLN A 35 5.81 9.07 5.43
C GLN A 35 5.74 10.49 5.99
N ASP A 36 6.69 10.92 6.81
CA ASP A 36 6.77 12.31 7.29
C ASP A 36 6.90 13.32 6.15
N LEU A 37 7.69 13.00 5.12
CA LEU A 37 7.84 13.83 3.93
C LEU A 37 6.55 13.91 3.11
N LEU A 38 5.83 12.79 2.95
CA LEU A 38 4.54 12.74 2.27
C LEU A 38 3.49 13.58 3.00
N SER A 39 3.36 13.41 4.32
CA SER A 39 2.44 14.16 5.16
C SER A 39 2.68 15.67 5.07
N LYS A 40 3.95 16.10 5.10
CA LYS A 40 4.33 17.51 4.91
C LYS A 40 4.07 18.01 3.49
N LYS A 41 4.36 17.21 2.47
CA LYS A 41 4.20 17.61 1.05
C LYS A 41 2.73 17.72 0.64
N TYR A 42 1.89 16.79 1.08
CA TYR A 42 0.48 16.72 0.71
C TYR A 42 -0.47 17.28 1.78
N ASN A 43 0.11 17.90 2.83
CA ASN A 43 -0.60 18.58 3.91
C ASN A 43 -1.71 17.72 4.55
N PHE A 44 -1.41 16.45 4.81
CA PHE A 44 -2.29 15.55 5.55
C PHE A 44 -1.60 15.10 6.86
N ASN A 45 -2.40 14.64 7.81
CA ASN A 45 -1.91 14.13 9.09
C ASN A 45 -1.71 12.61 8.98
N ASP A 46 -0.56 12.10 9.40
CA ASP A 46 -0.21 10.68 9.37
C ASP A 46 -1.14 9.84 10.27
N ASN A 47 -1.76 10.46 11.28
CA ASN A 47 -2.80 9.85 12.11
C ASN A 47 -4.05 9.39 11.33
N ARG A 48 -4.19 9.77 10.06
CA ARG A 48 -5.28 9.33 9.17
C ARG A 48 -4.96 8.04 8.43
N ILE A 49 -3.72 7.58 8.44
CA ILE A 49 -3.33 6.34 7.75
C ILE A 49 -3.80 5.16 8.60
N MET A 50 -4.96 4.59 8.25
CA MET A 50 -5.59 3.50 8.99
C MET A 50 -5.08 2.13 8.56
N LYS A 51 -4.55 2.03 7.34
CA LYS A 51 -4.00 0.79 6.80
C LYS A 51 -2.79 1.11 5.92
N GLU A 52 -1.74 0.33 6.10
CA GLU A 52 -0.50 0.42 5.34
C GLU A 52 -0.17 -0.94 4.73
N PHE A 53 0.28 -0.96 3.48
CA PHE A 53 0.88 -2.14 2.85
C PHE A 53 2.28 -1.79 2.37
N THR A 54 3.28 -2.54 2.81
CA THR A 54 4.69 -2.25 2.47
C THR A 54 5.34 -3.48 1.85
N THR A 55 5.83 -3.30 0.61
CA THR A 55 6.51 -4.34 -0.16
C THR A 55 8.00 -4.02 -0.31
N LYS A 56 8.85 -4.99 0.05
CA LYS A 56 10.29 -4.96 -0.23
C LYS A 56 10.58 -5.63 -1.57
N VAL A 57 11.17 -4.90 -2.51
CA VAL A 57 11.70 -5.47 -3.75
C VAL A 57 13.22 -5.40 -3.71
N VAL A 58 13.88 -6.56 -3.78
CA VAL A 58 15.34 -6.61 -3.78
C VAL A 58 15.86 -6.20 -5.15
N VAL A 59 16.55 -5.07 -5.24
CA VAL A 59 17.15 -4.55 -6.48
C VAL A 59 18.68 -4.48 -6.37
N LYS A 60 19.35 -4.40 -7.53
CA LYS A 60 20.80 -4.15 -7.59
C LYS A 60 21.10 -2.71 -7.16
N LYS A 61 22.29 -2.50 -6.59
CA LYS A 61 22.79 -1.17 -6.21
C LYS A 61 22.76 -0.23 -7.42
N GLY A 62 22.21 0.97 -7.27
CA GLY A 62 22.01 1.95 -8.34
C GLY A 62 20.65 1.90 -9.03
N ASN A 63 19.83 0.89 -8.75
CA ASN A 63 18.45 0.77 -9.25
C ASN A 63 17.42 0.97 -8.14
N GLU A 64 17.78 1.68 -7.06
CA GLU A 64 16.90 1.91 -5.94
C GLU A 64 15.73 2.82 -6.35
N TYR A 65 14.52 2.47 -5.88
CA TYR A 65 13.34 3.27 -6.13
C TYR A 65 12.34 3.17 -4.98
N ILE A 66 11.46 4.17 -4.90
CA ILE A 66 10.33 4.17 -3.98
C ILE A 66 9.10 4.49 -4.81
N LYS A 67 8.13 3.57 -4.83
CA LYS A 67 6.77 3.86 -5.34
C LYS A 67 5.82 3.93 -4.16
N PHE A 68 4.81 4.77 -4.33
CA PHE A 68 3.77 4.92 -3.33
C PHE A 68 2.43 5.17 -3.99
N ARG A 69 1.37 4.75 -3.30
CA ARG A 69 -0.02 5.01 -3.66
C ARG A 69 -0.76 5.40 -2.40
N ILE A 70 -1.56 6.47 -2.48
CA ILE A 70 -2.41 6.93 -1.39
C ILE A 70 -3.85 6.85 -1.89
N GLU A 71 -4.71 6.20 -1.12
CA GLU A 71 -6.12 6.01 -1.44
C GLU A 71 -7.00 6.45 -0.27
N CYS A 72 -8.24 6.83 -0.61
CA CYS A 72 -9.28 6.97 0.39
C CYS A 72 -9.62 5.58 0.94
N PHE A 73 -9.47 5.40 2.24
CA PHE A 73 -9.89 4.20 2.94
C PHE A 73 -11.33 4.40 3.41
N ASP A 74 -12.26 3.72 2.75
CA ASP A 74 -13.62 3.58 3.23
C ASP A 74 -13.81 2.13 3.71
N PHE A 75 -13.97 1.97 5.03
CA PHE A 75 -14.22 0.67 5.64
C PHE A 75 -15.46 -0.02 5.03
N SER A 76 -16.42 0.77 4.53
CA SER A 76 -17.67 0.30 3.92
C SER A 76 -17.44 -0.55 2.66
N PHE A 77 -16.31 -0.39 1.96
CA PHE A 77 -15.99 -1.15 0.74
C PHE A 77 -15.19 -2.43 0.98
N SER A 78 -14.82 -2.73 2.24
CA SER A 78 -14.02 -3.92 2.60
C SER A 78 -14.81 -5.24 2.61
N ARG A 79 -16.12 -5.23 2.27
CA ARG A 79 -16.92 -6.47 2.24
C ARG A 79 -16.75 -7.17 0.89
N VAL A 80 -16.10 -8.33 0.97
CA VAL A 80 -15.96 -9.44 0.01
C VAL A 80 -14.60 -9.47 -0.72
N ILE A 81 -13.75 -10.40 -0.26
CA ILE A 81 -12.38 -10.63 -0.76
C ILE A 81 -12.33 -11.72 -1.87
N PHE A 82 -13.24 -12.70 -1.94
CA PHE A 82 -13.42 -13.60 -3.09
C PHE A 82 -14.81 -14.25 -3.03
N SER A 83 -15.50 -14.41 -4.16
CA SER A 83 -16.66 -15.31 -4.29
C SER A 83 -16.40 -16.34 -5.39
N GLY A 84 -16.31 -17.61 -5.02
CA GLY A 84 -16.20 -18.72 -5.96
C GLY A 84 -16.96 -19.92 -5.41
N THR A 85 -17.90 -20.45 -6.18
CA THR A 85 -18.63 -21.68 -5.86
C THR A 85 -18.01 -22.80 -6.68
N SER A 86 -17.29 -23.72 -6.05
CA SER A 86 -16.89 -24.97 -6.69
C SER A 86 -18.05 -25.96 -6.58
N LYS A 87 -18.62 -26.39 -7.70
CA LYS A 87 -19.50 -27.56 -7.73
C LYS A 87 -18.59 -28.78 -7.73
N MET A 88 -18.67 -29.61 -6.69
CA MET A 88 -18.13 -30.97 -6.76
C MET A 88 -19.02 -31.77 -7.72
N GLU A 89 -18.48 -32.14 -8.88
CA GLU A 89 -19.10 -33.17 -9.72
C GLU A 89 -18.89 -34.52 -9.01
N THR A 90 -19.97 -35.13 -8.53
CA THR A 90 -19.97 -36.54 -8.16
C THR A 90 -19.78 -37.37 -9.41
N THR A 91 -18.58 -37.93 -9.60
CA THR A 91 -18.35 -39.03 -10.53
C THR A 91 -19.21 -40.22 -10.10
N THR A 92 -20.39 -40.38 -10.69
CA THR A 92 -21.11 -41.64 -10.69
C THR A 92 -20.28 -42.63 -11.50
N ARG A 93 -19.61 -43.56 -10.80
CA ARG A 93 -19.03 -44.76 -11.42
C ARG A 93 -20.20 -45.57 -12.00
N ILE A 94 -20.17 -45.78 -13.31
CA ILE A 94 -20.94 -46.83 -14.01
C ILE A 94 -19.99 -48.00 -14.22
#